data_AF-A0A6J4LF64-F1
#
_entry.id   AF-A0A6J4LF64-F1
#
_cell.length_a   1.000
_cell.length_b   1.000
_cell.length_c   1.000
_cell.angle_alpha   90.00
_cell.angle_beta   90.00
_cell.angle_gamma   90.00
#
_symmetry.space_group_name_H-M   'P 1'
#
loop_
_entity.id
_entity.type
_entity.pdbx_description
1 polymer ?
#
loop_
_entity_poly.entity_id
_entity_poly.type
_entity_poly.pdbx_seq_one_letter_code
_entity_poly.pdbx_strand_id
1 'polypeptide(L)'
;QRLRQVINKMVTDDDLIRTVAAAYANGWRQVKLYFMCGLPTETDEDVLAIADLTKRVIDTGREVSGRRDIRCTVSIGGFVPKPHTPFQWAAQCDADVVDSRLAKLRGAVQHDKRYAKAIGFRYHDGKPGIVEGLLSRGDRRVGGVIEAVWRDGGRFDGWSEHFSYERWMRCAAEALEPYGVDVPWYTLRERDYAEVLPWDHLDSGLDRDWLWEDWQDALDEVEVEDCRWTPCFDCGVCPQMDTTIQIGPTGRTLLPIAGVSSGLT
;
A
#
# COMPACT_ATOMS: atom_id res chain seq x y z
N GLN A 1 -13.60 -3.10 -2.69
CA GLN A 1 -13.83 -1.76 -2.09
C GLN A 1 -13.45 -1.72 -0.61
N ARG A 2 -13.99 -2.60 0.23
CA ARG A 2 -13.71 -2.75 1.68
C ARG A 2 -12.29 -2.38 2.14
N LEU A 3 -11.26 -3.06 1.65
CA LEU A 3 -9.87 -2.75 2.06
C LEU A 3 -9.37 -1.34 1.76
N ARG A 4 -9.95 -0.64 0.76
CA ARG A 4 -9.62 0.78 0.55
C ARG A 4 -10.24 1.66 1.62
N GLN A 5 -11.40 1.28 2.14
CA GLN A 5 -12.10 1.94 3.25
C GLN A 5 -11.27 1.81 4.53
N VAL A 6 -10.81 0.59 4.84
CA VAL A 6 -9.91 0.29 5.97
C VAL A 6 -8.66 1.18 6.00
N ILE A 7 -8.11 1.55 4.84
CA ILE A 7 -6.91 2.41 4.75
C ILE A 7 -7.23 3.87 4.39
N ASN A 8 -8.47 4.32 4.61
CA ASN A 8 -8.93 5.68 4.37
C ASN A 8 -8.69 6.18 2.92
N LYS A 9 -8.80 5.27 1.94
CA LYS A 9 -8.78 5.59 0.50
C LYS A 9 -10.21 5.63 -0.05
N MET A 10 -10.80 6.83 0.00
CA MET A 10 -12.14 7.17 -0.48
C MET A 10 -12.26 7.14 -2.02
N VAL A 11 -12.04 5.97 -2.63
CA VAL A 11 -12.18 5.74 -4.07
C VAL A 11 -13.01 4.47 -4.29
N THR A 12 -14.22 4.64 -4.79
CA THR A 12 -15.11 3.51 -5.11
C THR A 12 -14.61 2.76 -6.34
N ASP A 13 -15.10 1.52 -6.54
CA ASP A 13 -14.78 0.79 -7.77
C ASP A 13 -15.29 1.57 -9.00
N ASP A 14 -16.43 2.26 -8.89
CA ASP A 14 -17.01 3.02 -10.01
C ASP A 14 -16.24 4.31 -10.31
N ASP A 15 -15.68 4.99 -9.30
CA ASP A 15 -14.75 6.12 -9.52
C ASP A 15 -13.54 5.69 -10.33
N LEU A 16 -12.96 4.53 -9.98
CA LEU A 16 -11.83 3.96 -10.68
C LEU A 16 -12.21 3.62 -12.13
N ILE A 17 -13.34 2.94 -12.34
CA ILE A 17 -13.82 2.58 -13.68
C ILE A 17 -14.08 3.82 -14.52
N ARG A 18 -14.72 4.87 -13.98
CA ARG A 18 -14.92 6.15 -14.70
C ARG A 18 -13.61 6.79 -15.12
N THR A 19 -12.64 6.84 -14.22
CA THR A 19 -11.32 7.42 -14.48
C THR A 19 -10.60 6.67 -15.60
N VAL A 20 -10.61 5.35 -15.54
CA VAL A 20 -9.99 4.48 -16.54
C VAL A 20 -10.72 4.55 -17.88
N ALA A 21 -12.05 4.60 -17.88
CA ALA A 21 -12.86 4.79 -19.07
C ALA A 21 -12.49 6.08 -19.80
N ALA A 22 -12.38 7.19 -19.08
CA ALA A 22 -11.96 8.47 -19.62
C ALA A 22 -10.56 8.39 -20.24
N ALA A 23 -9.60 7.73 -19.59
CA ALA A 23 -8.27 7.53 -20.15
C ALA A 23 -8.31 6.74 -21.47
N TYR A 24 -8.98 5.59 -21.51
CA TYR A 24 -9.03 4.76 -22.73
C TYR A 24 -9.81 5.42 -23.87
N ALA A 25 -10.89 6.16 -23.57
CA ALA A 25 -11.61 6.94 -24.57
C ALA A 25 -10.74 8.02 -25.23
N ASN A 26 -9.73 8.53 -24.51
CA ASN A 26 -8.75 9.51 -25.01
C ASN A 26 -7.51 8.86 -25.65
N GLY A 27 -7.60 7.59 -26.07
CA GLY A 27 -6.58 6.93 -26.88
C GLY A 27 -5.43 6.28 -26.12
N TRP A 28 -5.43 6.33 -24.78
CA TRP A 28 -4.53 5.51 -23.97
C TRP A 28 -4.82 4.03 -24.24
N ARG A 29 -3.79 3.18 -24.17
CA ARG A 29 -3.94 1.72 -24.42
C ARG A 29 -3.56 0.87 -23.22
N GLN A 30 -2.93 1.46 -22.22
CA GLN A 30 -2.46 0.76 -21.04
C GLN A 30 -2.60 1.64 -19.81
N VAL A 31 -3.07 1.04 -18.72
CA VAL A 31 -3.03 1.63 -17.38
C VAL A 31 -2.25 0.72 -16.44
N LYS A 32 -1.77 1.27 -15.33
CA LYS A 32 -1.15 0.51 -14.26
C LYS A 32 -1.89 0.81 -12.95
N LEU A 33 -2.35 -0.25 -12.29
CA LEU A 33 -3.04 -0.18 -11.01
C LEU A 33 -2.10 -0.70 -9.92
N TYR A 34 -2.08 -0.02 -8.79
CA TYR A 34 -1.25 -0.36 -7.64
C TYR A 34 -2.12 -0.86 -6.51
N PHE A 35 -1.80 -2.04 -5.99
CA PHE A 35 -2.47 -2.68 -4.87
C PHE A 35 -1.45 -3.09 -3.81
N MET A 36 -1.96 -3.37 -2.62
CA MET A 36 -1.22 -3.99 -1.54
C MET A 36 -1.83 -5.35 -1.23
N CYS A 37 -1.02 -6.25 -0.67
CA CYS A 37 -1.44 -7.57 -0.17
C CYS A 37 -0.89 -7.72 1.25
N GLY A 38 -1.66 -8.32 2.15
CA GLY A 38 -1.30 -8.48 3.56
C GLY A 38 -1.73 -7.32 4.45
N LEU A 39 -2.76 -6.57 4.05
CA LEU A 39 -3.38 -5.55 4.91
C LEU A 39 -4.07 -6.19 6.13
N PRO A 40 -4.16 -5.50 7.28
CA PRO A 40 -4.99 -5.98 8.38
C PRO A 40 -6.44 -6.18 7.94
N THR A 41 -7.11 -7.16 8.55
CA THR A 41 -8.46 -7.63 8.18
C THR A 41 -8.60 -8.22 6.78
N GLU A 42 -7.55 -8.25 5.93
CA GLU A 42 -7.62 -8.79 4.57
C GLU A 42 -7.96 -10.28 4.55
N THR A 43 -8.95 -10.62 3.75
CA THR A 43 -9.35 -11.99 3.45
C THR A 43 -8.91 -12.39 2.05
N ASP A 44 -8.98 -13.70 1.75
CA ASP A 44 -8.73 -14.18 0.39
C ASP A 44 -9.75 -13.62 -0.62
N GLU A 45 -10.98 -13.34 -0.19
CA GLU A 45 -12.02 -12.75 -1.05
C GLU A 45 -11.66 -11.34 -1.49
N ASP A 46 -11.09 -10.52 -0.60
CA ASP A 46 -10.64 -9.17 -0.94
C ASP A 46 -9.52 -9.18 -1.98
N VAL A 47 -8.59 -10.14 -1.85
CA VAL A 47 -7.51 -10.33 -2.82
C VAL A 47 -8.07 -10.76 -4.17
N LEU A 48 -9.03 -11.69 -4.19
CA LEU A 48 -9.66 -12.13 -5.43
C LEU A 48 -10.52 -11.03 -6.09
N ALA A 49 -11.10 -10.12 -5.32
CA ALA A 49 -11.84 -8.98 -5.85
C ALA A 49 -10.96 -8.05 -6.73
N ILE A 50 -9.64 -8.04 -6.53
CA ILE A 50 -8.69 -7.35 -7.42
C ILE A 50 -8.77 -7.92 -8.84
N ALA A 51 -8.92 -9.24 -8.99
CA ALA A 51 -9.06 -9.88 -10.29
C ALA A 51 -10.29 -9.35 -11.02
N ASP A 52 -11.42 -9.27 -10.33
CA ASP A 52 -12.70 -8.89 -10.92
C ASP A 52 -12.76 -7.41 -11.27
N LEU A 53 -12.21 -6.54 -10.41
CA LEU A 53 -12.01 -5.13 -10.73
C LEU A 53 -11.13 -4.94 -11.98
N THR A 54 -10.05 -5.72 -12.09
CA THR A 54 -9.14 -5.63 -13.23
C THR A 54 -9.80 -6.15 -14.53
N LYS A 55 -10.63 -7.20 -14.44
CA LYS A 55 -11.44 -7.67 -15.58
C LYS A 55 -12.42 -6.58 -16.04
N ARG A 56 -13.14 -5.94 -15.11
CA ARG A 56 -14.01 -4.79 -15.39
C ARG A 56 -13.26 -3.67 -16.10
N VAL A 57 -12.05 -3.33 -15.64
CA VAL A 57 -11.17 -2.34 -16.29
C VAL A 57 -10.89 -2.70 -17.76
N ILE A 58 -10.57 -3.95 -18.05
CA ILE A 58 -10.32 -4.40 -19.42
C ILE A 58 -11.59 -4.33 -20.27
N ASP A 59 -12.73 -4.78 -19.75
CA ASP A 59 -13.99 -4.78 -20.49
C ASP A 59 -14.46 -3.36 -20.80
N THR A 60 -14.47 -2.47 -19.79
CA THR A 60 -14.78 -1.06 -19.98
C THR A 60 -13.83 -0.41 -20.97
N GLY A 61 -12.52 -0.66 -20.87
CA GLY A 61 -11.56 -0.10 -21.80
C GLY A 61 -11.78 -0.54 -23.25
N ARG A 62 -12.14 -1.81 -23.47
CA ARG A 62 -12.48 -2.34 -24.80
C ARG A 62 -13.75 -1.72 -25.36
N GLU A 63 -14.76 -1.56 -24.52
CA GLU A 63 -16.04 -0.94 -24.88
C GLU A 63 -15.86 0.52 -25.31
N VAL A 64 -15.28 1.36 -24.44
CA VAL A 64 -15.21 2.81 -24.69
C VAL A 64 -14.22 3.19 -25.78
N SER A 65 -13.17 2.40 -25.98
CA SER A 65 -12.19 2.65 -27.04
C SER A 65 -12.56 1.99 -28.38
N GLY A 66 -13.45 0.99 -28.37
CA GLY A 66 -13.71 0.10 -29.50
C GLY A 66 -12.52 -0.79 -29.89
N ARG A 67 -11.48 -0.87 -29.05
CA ARG A 67 -10.23 -1.58 -29.35
C ARG A 67 -10.08 -2.86 -28.55
N ARG A 68 -9.41 -3.86 -29.14
CA ARG A 68 -9.07 -5.12 -28.45
C ARG A 68 -7.69 -5.14 -27.79
N ASP A 69 -6.82 -4.20 -28.12
CA ASP A 69 -5.42 -4.12 -27.64
C ASP A 69 -5.26 -3.35 -26.31
N ILE A 70 -6.32 -3.29 -25.51
CA ILE A 70 -6.33 -2.68 -24.17
C ILE A 70 -5.59 -3.56 -23.17
N ARG A 71 -4.77 -2.92 -22.33
CA ARG A 71 -3.96 -3.59 -21.30
C ARG A 71 -4.10 -2.94 -19.93
N CYS A 72 -3.98 -3.75 -18.88
CA CYS A 72 -3.87 -3.29 -17.51
C CYS A 72 -2.71 -4.03 -16.83
N THR A 73 -1.81 -3.29 -16.19
CA THR A 73 -0.77 -3.88 -15.34
C THR A 73 -1.18 -3.74 -13.89
N VAL A 74 -1.33 -4.87 -13.21
CA VAL A 74 -1.56 -4.94 -11.76
C VAL A 74 -0.21 -5.04 -11.07
N SER A 75 0.11 -4.04 -10.25
CA SER A 75 1.34 -3.95 -9.46
C SER A 75 0.99 -4.16 -7.99
N ILE A 76 1.53 -5.19 -7.35
CA ILE A 76 1.18 -5.56 -5.97
C ILE A 76 2.43 -5.58 -5.11
N GLY A 77 2.44 -4.79 -4.04
CA GLY A 77 3.45 -4.84 -2.99
C GLY A 77 2.89 -5.51 -1.73
N GLY A 78 3.75 -6.19 -0.96
CA GLY A 78 3.39 -6.60 0.39
C GLY A 78 3.20 -5.39 1.28
N PHE A 79 2.19 -5.40 2.14
CA PHE A 79 1.97 -4.36 3.12
C PHE A 79 3.02 -4.46 4.23
N VAL A 80 3.74 -3.36 4.45
CA VAL A 80 4.71 -3.21 5.55
C VAL A 80 4.24 -2.06 6.41
N PRO A 81 3.83 -2.29 7.67
CA PRO A 81 3.38 -1.20 8.52
C PRO A 81 4.53 -0.22 8.79
N LYS A 82 4.22 1.08 8.74
CA LYS A 82 5.22 2.14 8.82
C LYS A 82 5.08 2.96 10.10
N PRO A 83 6.21 3.42 10.67
CA PRO A 83 6.22 4.44 11.72
C PRO A 83 5.36 5.65 11.38
N HIS A 84 4.73 6.26 12.39
CA HIS A 84 3.91 7.46 12.26
C HIS A 84 2.73 7.30 11.29
N THR A 85 2.19 6.09 11.21
CA THR A 85 0.94 5.80 10.49
C THR A 85 -0.03 5.11 11.44
N PRO A 86 -1.35 5.19 11.19
CA PRO A 86 -2.35 4.46 11.95
C PRO A 86 -2.04 2.96 12.01
N PHE A 87 -1.36 2.42 11.02
CA PHE A 87 -1.04 1.00 10.98
C PHE A 87 0.23 0.61 11.76
N GLN A 88 0.91 1.54 12.44
CA GLN A 88 2.18 1.27 13.12
C GLN A 88 2.10 0.18 14.22
N TRP A 89 0.89 -0.11 14.73
CA TRP A 89 0.63 -1.18 15.70
C TRP A 89 0.29 -2.53 15.07
N ALA A 90 -0.05 -2.57 13.78
CA ALA A 90 -0.46 -3.79 13.12
C ALA A 90 0.70 -4.81 13.06
N ALA A 91 0.37 -6.10 13.13
CA ALA A 91 1.27 -7.15 12.68
C ALA A 91 1.48 -7.05 11.17
N GLN A 92 2.70 -7.28 10.72
CA GLN A 92 2.95 -7.54 9.31
C GLN A 92 2.49 -8.95 8.95
N CYS A 93 1.82 -9.09 7.81
CA CYS A 93 1.42 -10.40 7.31
C CYS A 93 2.65 -11.29 7.01
N ASP A 94 2.53 -12.57 7.34
CA ASP A 94 3.56 -13.56 7.03
C ASP A 94 3.81 -13.67 5.51
N ALA A 95 5.07 -13.89 5.13
CA ALA A 95 5.49 -13.94 3.74
C ALA A 95 4.81 -15.07 2.95
N ASP A 96 4.62 -16.25 3.54
CA ASP A 96 4.02 -17.40 2.87
C ASP A 96 2.52 -17.17 2.62
N VAL A 97 1.85 -16.44 3.51
CA VAL A 97 0.45 -16.02 3.33
C VAL A 97 0.33 -15.04 2.16
N VAL A 98 1.21 -14.04 2.10
CA VAL A 98 1.26 -13.07 0.98
C VAL A 98 1.51 -13.81 -0.34
N ASP A 99 2.51 -14.68 -0.40
CA ASP A 99 2.87 -15.43 -1.61
C ASP A 99 1.72 -16.34 -2.07
N SER A 100 1.05 -17.03 -1.14
CA SER A 100 -0.13 -17.86 -1.41
C SER A 100 -1.30 -17.05 -2.00
N ARG A 101 -1.58 -15.87 -1.43
CA ARG A 101 -2.62 -14.95 -1.92
C ARG A 101 -2.30 -14.41 -3.31
N LEU A 102 -1.06 -14.01 -3.56
CA LEU A 102 -0.59 -13.56 -4.88
C LEU A 102 -0.71 -14.67 -5.93
N ALA A 103 -0.41 -15.92 -5.57
CA ALA A 103 -0.57 -17.07 -6.45
C ALA A 103 -2.05 -17.32 -6.80
N LYS A 104 -2.96 -17.24 -5.82
CA LYS A 104 -4.42 -17.36 -6.03
C LYS A 104 -4.93 -16.27 -6.98
N LEU A 105 -4.56 -15.01 -6.75
CA LEU A 105 -4.94 -13.88 -7.61
C LEU A 105 -4.45 -14.05 -9.04
N ARG A 106 -3.16 -14.41 -9.21
CA ARG A 106 -2.59 -14.69 -10.54
C ARG A 106 -3.37 -15.80 -11.24
N GLY A 107 -3.65 -16.89 -10.53
CA GLY A 107 -4.47 -17.99 -11.03
C GLY A 107 -5.85 -17.53 -11.49
N ALA A 108 -6.57 -16.75 -10.68
CA ALA A 108 -7.92 -16.28 -10.99
C ALA A 108 -8.00 -15.45 -12.29
N VAL A 109 -6.92 -14.76 -12.67
CA VAL A 109 -6.85 -14.02 -13.94
C VAL A 109 -6.34 -14.89 -15.09
N GLN A 110 -5.33 -15.74 -14.86
CA GLN A 110 -4.71 -16.53 -15.93
C GLN A 110 -5.62 -17.65 -16.47
N HIS A 111 -6.53 -18.19 -15.65
CA HIS A 111 -7.47 -19.22 -16.11
C HIS A 111 -8.46 -18.70 -17.15
N ASP A 112 -8.81 -17.41 -17.14
CA ASP A 112 -9.68 -16.83 -18.16
C ASP A 112 -8.86 -16.27 -19.33
N LYS A 113 -8.86 -17.04 -20.43
CA LYS A 113 -8.14 -16.72 -21.67
C LYS A 113 -8.56 -15.38 -22.30
N ARG A 114 -9.73 -14.83 -21.97
CA ARG A 114 -10.19 -13.52 -22.46
C ARG A 114 -9.37 -12.36 -21.88
N TYR A 115 -8.80 -12.55 -20.68
CA TYR A 115 -8.08 -11.51 -19.94
C TYR A 115 -6.59 -11.81 -19.75
N ALA A 116 -6.20 -13.09 -19.76
CA ALA A 116 -4.83 -13.53 -19.47
C ALA A 116 -3.72 -12.81 -20.26
N LYS A 117 -4.00 -12.38 -21.51
CA LYS A 117 -3.06 -11.62 -22.35
C LYS A 117 -3.13 -10.10 -22.16
N ALA A 118 -4.24 -9.60 -21.63
CA ALA A 118 -4.50 -8.17 -21.44
C ALA A 118 -4.06 -7.68 -20.05
N ILE A 119 -4.04 -8.58 -19.06
CA ILE A 119 -3.67 -8.27 -17.69
C ILE A 119 -2.25 -8.76 -17.39
N GLY A 120 -1.34 -7.83 -17.13
CA GLY A 120 0.01 -8.12 -16.67
C GLY A 120 0.11 -8.03 -15.14
N PHE A 121 0.92 -8.88 -14.52
CA PHE A 121 1.21 -8.82 -13.08
C PHE A 121 2.67 -8.44 -12.82
N ARG A 122 2.86 -7.54 -11.87
CA ARG A 122 4.13 -7.19 -11.25
C ARG A 122 3.95 -7.32 -9.75
N TYR A 123 4.71 -8.18 -9.10
CA TYR A 123 4.72 -8.25 -7.65
C TYR A 123 6.13 -8.51 -7.15
N HIS A 124 6.31 -8.28 -5.86
CA HIS A 124 7.49 -8.65 -5.10
C HIS A 124 7.15 -9.86 -4.23
N ASP A 125 8.09 -10.78 -4.08
CA ASP A 125 7.95 -11.92 -3.17
C ASP A 125 7.80 -11.41 -1.72
N GLY A 126 7.16 -12.20 -0.85
CA GLY A 126 6.87 -11.80 0.53
C GLY A 126 8.13 -11.62 1.40
N LYS A 127 9.17 -12.42 1.16
CA LYS A 127 10.42 -12.44 1.95
C LYS A 127 11.17 -11.09 2.00
N PRO A 128 11.41 -10.38 0.88
CA PRO A 128 11.89 -9.00 0.89
C PRO A 128 11.10 -8.08 1.83
N GLY A 129 9.77 -8.24 1.87
CA GLY A 129 8.89 -7.48 2.75
C GLY A 129 9.20 -7.67 4.23
N ILE A 130 9.62 -8.87 4.67
CA ILE A 130 10.00 -9.13 6.07
C ILE A 130 11.28 -8.36 6.44
N VAL A 131 12.26 -8.30 5.55
CA VAL A 131 13.47 -7.49 5.76
C VAL A 131 13.14 -6.00 5.77
N GLU A 132 12.27 -5.54 4.87
CA GLU A 132 11.77 -4.17 4.88
C GLU A 132 11.05 -3.84 6.19
N GLY A 133 10.26 -4.78 6.72
CA GLY A 133 9.61 -4.69 8.03
C GLY A 133 10.59 -4.53 9.17
N LEU A 134 11.63 -5.38 9.22
CA LEU A 134 12.70 -5.30 10.22
C LEU A 134 13.39 -3.93 10.19
N LEU A 135 13.69 -3.43 8.99
CA LEU A 135 14.37 -2.14 8.81
C LEU A 135 13.46 -0.95 9.12
N SER A 136 12.17 -1.04 8.77
CA SER A 136 11.20 0.05 8.99
C SER A 136 10.77 0.15 10.45
N ARG A 137 10.71 -0.98 11.15
CA ARG A 137 10.18 -1.08 12.52
C ARG A 137 11.27 -1.32 13.57
N GLY A 138 12.53 -1.32 13.14
CA GLY A 138 13.70 -1.61 13.95
C GLY A 138 14.06 -0.48 14.91
N ASP A 139 14.81 -0.83 15.96
CA ASP A 139 15.48 0.13 16.83
C ASP A 139 17.00 0.06 16.65
N ARG A 140 17.75 0.70 17.55
CA ARG A 140 19.23 0.75 17.52
C ARG A 140 19.89 -0.63 17.39
N ARG A 141 19.26 -1.71 17.91
CA ARG A 141 19.77 -3.08 17.81
C ARG A 141 19.86 -3.57 16.35
N VAL A 142 18.93 -3.13 15.50
CA VAL A 142 18.92 -3.47 14.06
C VAL A 142 20.12 -2.87 13.33
N GLY A 143 20.77 -1.82 13.86
CA GLY A 143 22.03 -1.32 13.34
C GLY A 143 23.14 -2.39 13.29
N GLY A 144 23.21 -3.26 14.31
CA GLY A 144 24.16 -4.38 14.33
C GLY A 144 23.83 -5.45 13.28
N VAL A 145 22.54 -5.65 12.99
CA VAL A 145 22.10 -6.56 11.91
C VAL A 145 22.56 -6.04 10.54
N ILE A 146 22.35 -4.75 10.26
CA ILE A 146 22.75 -4.12 9.00
C ILE A 146 24.27 -4.24 8.82
N GLU A 147 25.05 -3.95 9.87
CA GLU A 147 26.51 -4.08 9.84
C GLU A 147 26.94 -5.53 9.57
N ALA A 148 26.34 -6.51 10.26
CA ALA A 148 26.64 -7.93 10.07
C ALA A 148 26.34 -8.39 8.64
N VAL A 149 25.18 -8.02 8.09
CA VAL A 149 24.81 -8.31 6.70
C VAL A 149 25.82 -7.72 5.72
N TRP A 150 26.23 -6.48 5.93
CA TRP A 150 27.22 -5.83 5.08
C TRP A 150 28.60 -6.50 5.16
N ARG A 151 29.08 -6.84 6.36
CA ARG A 151 30.36 -7.55 6.57
C ARG A 151 30.37 -8.93 5.93
N ASP A 152 29.23 -9.61 5.93
CA ASP A 152 29.05 -10.91 5.29
C ASP A 152 28.96 -10.79 3.76
N GLY A 153 28.91 -9.58 3.21
CA GLY A 153 28.94 -9.30 1.77
C GLY A 153 27.59 -8.90 1.16
N GLY A 154 26.56 -8.70 1.98
CA GLY A 154 25.29 -8.09 1.57
C GLY A 154 25.52 -6.68 1.04
N ARG A 155 25.36 -6.52 -0.27
CA ARG A 155 25.51 -5.26 -0.98
C ARG A 155 24.49 -5.26 -2.09
N PHE A 156 23.90 -4.09 -2.34
CA PHE A 156 22.96 -3.92 -3.45
C PHE A 156 21.66 -4.76 -3.32
N ASP A 157 21.23 -5.05 -2.09
CA ASP A 157 20.02 -5.83 -1.75
C ASP A 157 18.70 -5.24 -2.29
N GLY A 158 18.72 -4.03 -2.86
CA GLY A 158 17.58 -3.44 -3.57
C GLY A 158 17.29 -4.09 -4.93
N TRP A 159 18.22 -4.89 -5.48
CA TRP A 159 18.00 -5.67 -6.70
C TRP A 159 17.87 -7.16 -6.36
N SER A 160 16.83 -7.78 -6.93
CA SER A 160 16.44 -9.17 -6.62
C SER A 160 17.55 -10.19 -6.82
N GLU A 161 18.43 -9.98 -7.80
CA GLU A 161 19.55 -10.85 -8.14
C GLU A 161 20.69 -10.81 -7.11
N HIS A 162 20.70 -9.82 -6.22
CA HIS A 162 21.69 -9.65 -5.16
C HIS A 162 21.12 -9.92 -3.77
N PHE A 163 19.80 -9.77 -3.61
CA PHE A 163 19.11 -9.99 -2.35
C PHE A 163 19.25 -11.43 -1.83
N SER A 164 19.65 -11.57 -0.57
CA SER A 164 19.70 -12.87 0.12
C SER A 164 18.92 -12.84 1.44
N TYR A 165 17.71 -13.40 1.43
CA TYR A 165 16.89 -13.51 2.63
C TYR A 165 17.58 -14.33 3.74
N GLU A 166 18.23 -15.44 3.38
CA GLU A 166 18.94 -16.30 4.33
C GLU A 166 20.07 -15.58 5.05
N ARG A 167 20.81 -14.71 4.33
CA ARG A 167 21.84 -13.85 4.91
C ARG A 167 21.24 -12.94 5.98
N TRP A 168 20.16 -12.24 5.66
CA TRP A 168 19.46 -11.36 6.59
C TRP A 168 18.98 -12.10 7.83
N MET A 169 18.35 -13.27 7.67
CA MET A 169 17.85 -14.05 8.81
C MET A 169 18.97 -14.57 9.71
N ARG A 170 20.07 -15.09 9.13
CA ARG A 170 21.24 -15.54 9.89
C ARG A 170 21.88 -14.40 10.67
N CYS A 171 22.23 -13.30 9.99
CA CYS A 171 22.85 -12.14 10.63
C CYS A 171 21.95 -11.51 11.69
N ALA A 172 20.64 -11.49 11.48
CA ALA A 172 19.68 -11.02 12.48
C ALA A 172 19.64 -11.93 13.70
N ALA A 173 19.60 -13.24 13.52
CA ALA A 173 19.58 -14.20 14.63
C ALA A 173 20.82 -14.02 15.52
N GLU A 174 22.01 -13.95 14.92
CA GLU A 174 23.28 -13.77 15.65
C GLU A 174 23.37 -12.40 16.36
N ALA A 175 23.01 -11.32 15.66
CA ALA A 175 23.13 -9.97 16.21
C ALA A 175 22.07 -9.63 17.27
N LEU A 176 20.90 -10.28 17.22
CA LEU A 176 19.79 -10.01 18.13
C LEU A 176 19.72 -10.97 19.33
N GLU A 177 20.36 -12.14 19.27
CA GLU A 177 20.39 -13.14 20.34
C GLU A 177 20.71 -12.55 21.73
N PRO A 178 21.72 -11.68 21.92
CA PRO A 178 22.04 -11.11 23.24
C PRO A 178 20.93 -10.26 23.85
N TYR A 179 19.98 -9.79 23.03
CA TYR A 179 18.86 -8.95 23.45
C TYR A 179 17.56 -9.73 23.66
N GLY A 180 17.56 -11.05 23.39
CA GLY A 180 16.36 -11.90 23.52
C GLY A 180 15.21 -11.52 22.58
N VAL A 181 15.52 -10.91 21.44
CA VAL A 181 14.53 -10.58 20.39
C VAL A 181 14.95 -11.19 19.05
N ASP A 182 14.02 -11.34 18.13
CA ASP A 182 14.25 -11.90 16.79
C ASP A 182 13.48 -11.11 15.71
N VAL A 183 13.58 -11.56 14.46
CA VAL A 183 12.89 -10.89 13.34
C VAL A 183 11.37 -10.89 13.50
N PRO A 184 10.69 -12.02 13.79
CA PRO A 184 9.26 -12.03 14.10
C PRO A 184 8.84 -11.05 15.20
N TRP A 185 9.66 -10.85 16.23
CA TRP A 185 9.40 -9.85 17.27
C TRP A 185 9.32 -8.43 16.70
N TYR A 186 10.06 -8.09 15.65
CA TYR A 186 9.93 -6.77 15.01
C TYR A 186 8.75 -6.69 14.04
N THR A 187 8.41 -7.78 13.36
CA THR A 187 7.54 -7.77 12.17
C THR A 187 6.16 -8.36 12.40
N LEU A 188 6.05 -9.59 12.89
CA LEU A 188 4.83 -10.40 12.84
C LEU A 188 3.90 -10.21 14.04
N ARG A 189 4.31 -9.46 15.05
CA ARG A 189 3.47 -9.16 16.21
C ARG A 189 2.73 -7.84 16.06
N GLU A 190 1.53 -7.82 16.62
CA GLU A 190 0.86 -6.56 16.95
C GLU A 190 1.57 -5.89 18.13
N ARG A 191 1.43 -4.57 18.19
CA ARG A 191 1.95 -3.73 19.28
C ARG A 191 0.79 -3.15 20.06
N ASP A 192 0.97 -3.05 21.36
CA ASP A 192 -0.04 -2.46 22.24
C ASP A 192 0.03 -0.93 22.22
N TYR A 193 -1.06 -0.26 22.56
CA TYR A 193 -1.11 1.19 22.70
C TYR A 193 -0.06 1.73 23.67
N ALA A 194 0.23 1.05 24.78
CA ALA A 194 1.18 1.50 25.79
C ALA A 194 2.64 1.16 25.45
N GLU A 195 2.90 0.46 24.34
CA GLU A 195 4.26 0.06 23.97
C GLU A 195 5.11 1.26 23.57
N VAL A 196 6.33 1.34 24.11
CA VAL A 196 7.31 2.34 23.65
C VAL A 196 7.85 1.94 22.28
N LEU A 197 7.54 2.74 21.27
CA LEU A 197 7.94 2.49 19.89
C LEU A 197 9.33 3.08 19.62
N PRO A 198 10.16 2.45 18.76
CA PRO A 198 11.50 2.93 18.44
C PRO A 198 11.56 4.39 17.94
N TRP A 199 10.49 4.87 17.32
CA TRP A 199 10.36 6.21 16.73
C TRP A 199 9.58 7.21 17.61
N ASP A 200 9.19 6.86 18.83
CA ASP A 200 8.43 7.77 19.72
C ASP A 200 9.21 9.05 20.09
N HIS A 201 10.52 9.04 19.91
CA HIS A 201 11.38 10.21 20.13
C HIS A 201 11.44 11.15 18.91
N LEU A 202 10.72 10.83 17.84
CA LEU A 202 10.61 11.62 16.62
C LEU A 202 9.21 12.21 16.55
N ASP A 203 9.13 13.48 16.15
CA ASP A 203 7.86 14.17 15.93
C ASP A 203 7.58 14.25 14.43
N SER A 204 6.38 13.83 14.05
CA SER A 204 5.88 13.85 12.66
C SER A 204 4.70 14.81 12.47
N GLY A 205 4.29 15.52 13.52
CA GLY A 205 3.13 16.39 13.52
C GLY A 205 1.79 15.69 13.81
N LEU A 206 1.80 14.38 14.05
CA LEU A 206 0.62 13.56 14.28
C LEU A 206 0.51 13.16 15.76
N ASP A 207 -0.66 13.37 16.34
CA ASP A 207 -0.96 12.95 17.70
C ASP A 207 -1.04 11.41 17.79
N ARG A 208 -0.46 10.85 18.87
CA ARG A 208 -0.39 9.40 19.06
C ARG A 208 -1.77 8.80 19.32
N ASP A 209 -2.60 9.50 20.09
CA ASP A 209 -3.93 9.03 20.46
C ASP A 209 -4.83 9.04 19.22
N TRP A 210 -4.73 10.10 18.41
CA TRP A 210 -5.41 10.14 17.11
C TRP A 210 -5.01 8.97 16.20
N LEU A 211 -3.72 8.69 16.08
CA LEU A 211 -3.25 7.56 15.26
C LEU A 211 -3.84 6.23 15.79
N TRP A 212 -3.94 6.07 17.11
CA TRP A 212 -4.46 4.85 17.73
C TRP A 212 -5.96 4.71 17.52
N GLU A 213 -6.71 5.80 17.65
CA GLU A 213 -8.14 5.83 17.35
C GLU A 213 -8.40 5.46 15.88
N ASP A 214 -7.66 6.04 14.92
CA ASP A 214 -7.77 5.69 13.50
C ASP A 214 -7.40 4.22 13.22
N TRP A 215 -6.48 3.64 14.01
CA TRP A 215 -6.20 2.20 13.96
C TRP A 215 -7.39 1.35 14.41
N GLN A 216 -8.05 1.73 15.52
CA GLN A 216 -9.24 1.01 16.00
C GLN A 216 -10.40 1.14 14.99
N ASP A 217 -10.63 2.34 14.46
CA ASP A 217 -11.64 2.58 13.42
C ASP A 217 -11.37 1.73 12.17
N ALA A 218 -10.11 1.62 11.74
CA ALA A 218 -9.72 0.75 10.63
C ALA A 218 -10.04 -0.74 10.87
N LEU A 219 -9.90 -1.23 12.11
CA LEU A 219 -10.27 -2.60 12.49
C LEU A 219 -11.78 -2.83 12.48
N ASP A 220 -12.55 -1.80 12.83
CA ASP A 220 -14.01 -1.80 12.81
C ASP A 220 -14.62 -1.42 11.45
N GLU A 221 -13.78 -1.24 10.42
CA GLU A 221 -14.14 -0.82 9.07
C GLU A 221 -14.88 0.54 9.01
N VAL A 222 -14.58 1.42 9.97
CA VAL A 222 -15.07 2.79 10.01
C VAL A 222 -14.15 3.68 9.18
N GLU A 223 -14.74 4.42 8.24
CA GLU A 223 -14.00 5.36 7.39
C GLU A 223 -13.81 6.70 8.10
N VAL A 224 -12.62 7.27 7.97
CA VAL A 224 -12.38 8.68 8.28
C VAL A 224 -12.59 9.52 7.03
N GLU A 225 -13.50 10.49 7.13
CA GLU A 225 -13.81 11.40 6.02
C GLU A 225 -12.66 12.37 5.75
N ASP A 226 -12.71 13.02 4.60
CA ASP A 226 -11.74 14.03 4.23
C ASP A 226 -11.98 15.33 5.03
N CYS A 227 -11.13 15.59 6.03
CA CYS A 227 -11.18 16.75 6.93
C CYS A 227 -11.12 18.12 6.23
N ARG A 228 -10.92 18.12 4.90
CA ARG A 228 -11.13 19.30 4.07
C ARG A 228 -12.62 19.67 3.99
N TRP A 229 -13.46 18.69 3.72
CA TRP A 229 -14.88 18.94 3.44
C TRP A 229 -15.75 18.76 4.69
N THR A 230 -15.19 18.18 5.75
CA THR A 230 -15.85 17.82 7.01
C THR A 230 -15.17 18.50 8.20
N PRO A 231 -15.78 18.49 9.40
CA PRO A 231 -15.13 19.03 10.60
C PRO A 231 -13.77 18.38 10.89
N CYS A 232 -12.88 19.13 11.56
CA CYS A 232 -11.54 18.66 11.92
C CYS A 232 -11.59 17.46 12.89
N PHE A 233 -10.76 16.44 12.65
CA PHE A 233 -10.56 15.27 13.53
C PHE A 233 -9.44 15.45 14.56
N ASP A 234 -8.88 16.65 14.66
CA ASP A 234 -7.86 17.03 15.64
C ASP A 234 -6.59 16.14 15.64
N CYS A 235 -6.11 15.75 14.46
CA CYS A 235 -4.93 14.88 14.31
C CYS A 235 -3.59 15.51 14.74
N GLY A 236 -3.58 16.77 15.21
CA GLY A 236 -2.38 17.49 15.63
C GLY A 236 -1.66 18.28 14.52
N VAL A 237 -1.79 17.90 13.25
CA VAL A 237 -0.94 18.47 12.16
C VAL A 237 -1.11 19.97 11.98
N CYS A 238 -2.34 20.44 11.77
CA CYS A 238 -2.60 21.86 11.54
C CYS A 238 -2.12 22.77 12.68
N PRO A 239 -2.49 22.53 13.96
CA PRO A 239 -2.04 23.37 15.05
C PRO A 239 -0.53 23.27 15.32
N GLN A 240 0.07 22.07 15.24
CA GLN A 240 1.50 21.89 15.52
C GLN A 240 2.39 22.53 14.45
N MET A 241 1.94 22.54 13.19
CA MET A 241 2.71 23.07 12.07
C MET A 241 2.37 24.54 11.75
N ASP A 242 1.50 25.18 12.55
CA ASP A 242 0.95 26.53 12.27
C ASP A 242 0.39 26.64 10.85
N THR A 243 -0.41 25.64 10.45
CA THR A 243 -1.06 25.58 9.13
C THR A 243 -2.57 25.57 9.25
N THR A 244 -3.24 26.04 8.20
CA THR A 244 -4.70 25.97 8.08
C THR A 244 -5.07 25.26 6.80
N ILE A 245 -6.19 24.54 6.84
CA ILE A 245 -6.73 23.89 5.65
C ILE A 245 -7.13 24.98 4.65
N GLN A 246 -6.49 25.00 3.48
CA GLN A 246 -6.78 25.98 2.42
C GLN A 246 -7.89 25.43 1.52
N ILE A 247 -9.14 25.84 1.77
CA ILE A 247 -10.29 25.43 0.96
C ILE A 247 -11.05 26.66 0.56
N GLY A 248 -11.10 26.86 -0.75
CA GLY A 248 -11.73 28.02 -1.36
C GLY A 248 -11.11 28.29 -2.73
N PRO A 249 -11.75 29.16 -3.54
CA PRO A 249 -11.13 29.63 -4.77
C PRO A 249 -9.76 30.23 -4.42
N THR A 250 -8.72 29.76 -5.11
CA THR A 250 -7.30 30.12 -4.86
C THR A 250 -6.99 31.61 -5.12
N GLY A 251 -8.01 32.44 -5.35
CA GLY A 251 -7.89 33.79 -5.92
C GLY A 251 -7.31 33.79 -7.35
N ARG A 252 -7.03 32.61 -7.92
CA ARG A 252 -6.48 32.47 -9.27
C ARG A 252 -7.61 32.10 -10.21
N THR A 253 -7.69 32.82 -11.32
CA THR A 253 -8.47 32.40 -12.49
C THR A 253 -7.97 31.03 -12.90
N LEU A 254 -8.84 30.02 -12.83
CA LEU A 254 -8.55 28.71 -13.41
C LEU A 254 -8.15 28.96 -14.87
N LEU A 255 -6.98 28.46 -15.27
CA LEU A 255 -6.63 28.47 -16.69
C LEU A 255 -7.78 27.78 -17.42
N PRO A 256 -8.32 28.37 -18.51
CA PRO A 256 -9.39 27.75 -19.24
C PRO A 256 -8.94 26.34 -19.60
N ILE A 257 -9.63 25.34 -19.05
CA ILE A 257 -9.51 23.98 -19.56
C ILE A 257 -9.96 24.12 -21.00
N ALA A 258 -9.01 23.96 -21.94
CA ALA A 258 -9.30 24.05 -23.36
C ALA A 258 -10.47 23.10 -23.64
N GLY A 259 -11.63 23.69 -23.93
CA GLY A 259 -12.87 22.95 -24.05
C GLY A 259 -12.71 21.82 -25.04
N VAL A 260 -13.12 20.62 -24.64
CA VAL A 260 -13.48 19.56 -25.58
C VAL A 260 -14.57 20.17 -26.46
N SER A 261 -14.23 20.46 -27.72
CA SER A 261 -15.19 20.93 -28.69
C SER A 261 -16.25 19.84 -28.85
N SER A 262 -17.45 20.07 -28.32
CA SER A 262 -18.65 19.32 -28.68
C SER A 262 -19.01 19.67 -30.12
N GLY A 263 -18.36 19.00 -31.07
CA GLY A 263 -18.71 19.03 -32.48
C GLY A 263 -19.95 18.18 -32.73
N LEU A 264 -21.12 18.76 -32.50
CA LEU A 264 -22.39 18.31 -33.05
C LEU A 264 -22.82 19.32 -34.12
N THR A 265 -22.56 18.97 -35.38
CA THR A 265 -23.36 19.31 -36.56
C THR A 265 -23.13 18.22 -37.60
#